data_AF-A0A182J8M5-F1
#
_entry.id   AF-A0A182J8M5-F1
#
_cell.length_a   1.000
_cell.length_b   1.000
_cell.length_c   1.000
_cell.angle_alpha   90.00
_cell.angle_beta   90.00
_cell.angle_gamma   90.00
#
_symmetry.space_group_name_H-M   'P 1'
#
loop_
_entity.id
_entity.type
_entity.pdbx_description
1 polymer ?
#
loop_
_entity_poly.entity_id
_entity_poly.type
_entity_poly.pdbx_seq_one_letter_code
_entity_poly.pdbx_strand_id
1 'polypeptide(L)'
;MIRGAVSRGVTIVVPHQGWKWMKAASISVTVCHPKRNICLPANRCTKYVAPLLTSGWPLTGRRHTSGSIGNVGRRPAAHANILRTTPKTIGILPARGFASDNSDKKNVLPERTRITRPWMDRISPYARLMRIDRPIGSWLLFWPCGWSIALSAPAGCWPDPLLLGLFGVGAFIMRGAGCTINDLWDRDIDAKVERTRNRPLVSGEIAPFDALVFLSGQLGLGLLVLLQLNWYSILLGASSLGLVIVYPLMKRITYWPQLMLGATFNWGALLGWSATQGSVEWAACLPLYAAGVCWTIVYDTIYAHQDKVDDVLIGIKSTALRFGDNTKLWLTGFTATMLGNLITAGLVCDQTWPYYTSIGLIAAHLTHQIHSLNIHNPTDCATKFISNHQVGLILFLGIVFGTLYKQNSDERAKASISNNSTSGGGQLSAAVAGARNIAV
;
A
#
# COMPACT_ATOMS: atom_id res chain seq x y z
N MET A 1 -35.16 45.17 32.50
CA MET A 1 -35.73 45.72 31.25
C MET A 1 -34.59 46.01 30.28
N ILE A 2 -34.84 45.97 28.95
CA ILE A 2 -33.99 46.54 27.86
C ILE A 2 -32.53 45.99 27.81
N ARG A 3 -32.18 44.95 27.05
CA ARG A 3 -31.95 44.86 25.58
C ARG A 3 -31.04 45.97 24.99
N GLY A 4 -29.84 45.60 24.49
CA GLY A 4 -29.07 46.47 23.58
C GLY A 4 -27.68 45.95 23.17
N ALA A 5 -27.30 46.21 21.91
CA ALA A 5 -25.95 46.23 21.33
C ALA A 5 -25.02 44.99 21.43
N VAL A 6 -24.92 44.24 20.32
CA VAL A 6 -23.82 43.32 19.99
C VAL A 6 -22.62 44.07 19.40
N SER A 7 -21.38 43.81 19.83
CA SER A 7 -20.20 43.89 18.94
C SER A 7 -18.91 43.29 19.51
N ARG A 8 -18.09 42.72 18.60
CA ARG A 8 -16.63 42.45 18.71
C ARG A 8 -16.16 41.50 19.81
N GLY A 9 -15.68 40.33 19.39
CA GLY A 9 -15.03 39.36 20.27
C GLY A 9 -13.59 39.73 20.63
N VAL A 10 -13.11 39.19 21.76
CA VAL A 10 -11.73 39.28 22.23
C VAL A 10 -11.16 37.86 22.31
N THR A 11 -10.23 37.54 21.42
CA THR A 11 -9.55 36.23 21.42
C THR A 11 -8.43 36.25 22.47
N ILE A 12 -8.64 35.59 23.60
CA ILE A 12 -7.61 35.38 24.61
C ILE A 12 -6.66 34.28 24.11
N VAL A 13 -5.38 34.63 23.91
CA VAL A 13 -4.32 33.67 23.54
C VAL A 13 -3.41 33.45 24.73
N VAL A 14 -3.37 32.21 25.23
CA VAL A 14 -2.47 31.80 26.31
C VAL A 14 -1.13 31.35 25.71
N PRO A 15 0.02 31.94 26.09
CA PRO A 15 1.32 31.57 25.54
C PRO A 15 1.89 30.31 26.22
N HIS A 16 2.15 29.26 25.44
CA HIS A 16 2.73 28.01 25.91
C HIS A 16 4.27 28.11 26.00
N GLN A 17 4.82 28.21 27.22
CA GLN A 17 6.24 27.84 27.43
C GLN A 17 6.36 26.31 27.28
N GLY A 18 7.32 25.71 26.56
CA GLY A 18 8.35 26.28 25.70
C GLY A 18 9.60 25.40 25.77
N TRP A 19 10.28 25.16 24.64
CA TRP A 19 11.61 24.54 24.61
C TRP A 19 12.59 25.45 23.87
N LYS A 20 13.74 25.72 24.50
CA LYS A 20 14.80 26.58 23.98
C LYS A 20 15.71 25.78 23.05
N TRP A 21 16.13 26.34 21.92
CA TRP A 21 17.51 26.22 21.42
C TRP A 21 17.87 27.36 20.44
N MET A 22 19.15 27.71 20.45
CA MET A 22 19.86 28.69 19.60
C MET A 22 19.52 30.19 19.76
N LYS A 23 20.52 31.02 19.45
CA LYS A 23 20.62 32.47 19.66
C LYS A 23 20.82 33.19 18.32
N ALA A 24 20.99 34.52 18.38
CA ALA A 24 21.38 35.43 17.30
C ALA A 24 20.29 35.67 16.24
N ALA A 25 19.43 36.64 16.54
CA ALA A 25 18.51 37.22 15.57
C ALA A 25 19.16 38.43 14.87
N SER A 26 18.92 38.56 13.56
CA SER A 26 19.04 39.82 12.81
C SER A 26 17.75 39.98 12.00
N ILE A 27 16.80 40.74 12.54
CA ILE A 27 15.47 40.92 11.93
C ILE A 27 15.43 42.24 11.19
N SER A 28 15.37 42.20 9.85
CA SER A 28 15.04 43.37 9.03
C SER A 28 13.52 43.44 8.84
N VAL A 29 12.86 44.34 9.54
CA VAL A 29 11.40 44.58 9.40
C VAL A 29 11.14 45.65 8.35
N THR A 30 10.60 45.27 7.20
CA THR A 30 10.10 46.22 6.19
C THR A 30 8.62 46.49 6.41
N VAL A 31 8.28 47.60 7.06
CA VAL A 31 6.87 48.04 7.22
C VAL A 31 6.44 48.82 5.98
N CYS A 32 5.51 48.25 5.20
CA CYS A 32 4.83 48.97 4.12
C CYS A 32 3.42 49.39 4.56
N HIS A 33 3.16 50.70 4.58
CA HIS A 33 1.82 51.27 4.73
C HIS A 33 1.47 52.09 3.45
N PRO A 34 0.20 52.10 3.00
CA PRO A 34 -0.15 52.63 1.68
C PRO A 34 -0.34 54.16 1.65
N LYS A 35 -0.23 54.72 0.44
CA LYS A 35 -0.48 56.12 0.02
C LYS A 35 0.61 57.16 0.38
N ARG A 36 1.52 57.41 -0.59
CA ARG A 36 1.61 58.70 -1.32
C ARG A 36 2.65 58.62 -2.46
N ASN A 37 2.44 59.42 -3.50
CA ASN A 37 3.41 59.62 -4.59
C ASN A 37 4.47 60.65 -4.17
N ILE A 38 5.72 60.47 -4.63
CA ILE A 38 6.74 61.50 -4.95
C ILE A 38 7.93 60.77 -5.61
N CYS A 39 8.71 61.46 -6.45
CA CYS A 39 9.75 60.85 -7.31
C CYS A 39 11.10 61.58 -7.22
N LEU A 40 12.20 60.87 -7.54
CA LEU A 40 13.53 61.36 -7.97
C LEU A 40 14.41 62.08 -6.90
N PRO A 41 15.73 62.29 -7.14
CA PRO A 41 16.75 61.45 -7.83
C PRO A 41 18.15 61.40 -7.14
N ALA A 42 19.16 60.79 -7.81
CA ALA A 42 20.62 60.94 -7.59
C ALA A 42 21.19 60.29 -6.29
N ASN A 43 22.50 60.08 -6.00
CA ASN A 43 23.83 60.14 -6.68
C ASN A 43 24.85 59.42 -5.71
N ARG A 44 26.11 58.99 -6.01
CA ARG A 44 26.90 58.62 -7.22
C ARG A 44 28.26 58.02 -6.76
N CYS A 45 28.90 57.13 -7.57
CA CYS A 45 30.37 56.83 -7.56
C CYS A 45 30.98 56.15 -6.29
N THR A 46 32.17 55.50 -6.22
CA THR A 46 33.13 54.92 -7.21
C THR A 46 34.20 53.98 -6.58
N LYS A 47 34.68 52.99 -7.37
CA LYS A 47 36.08 52.46 -7.56
C LYS A 47 36.88 51.65 -6.48
N TYR A 48 37.38 50.47 -6.94
CA TYR A 48 38.73 49.81 -6.79
C TYR A 48 39.28 49.47 -5.37
N VAL A 49 39.98 48.34 -5.14
CA VAL A 49 41.36 47.96 -5.58
C VAL A 49 41.62 46.43 -5.45
N ALA A 50 42.64 45.90 -6.14
CA ALA A 50 43.28 44.56 -6.00
C ALA A 50 44.83 44.72 -6.17
N PRO A 51 45.78 43.77 -5.90
CA PRO A 51 45.83 42.39 -6.47
C PRO A 51 46.66 41.35 -5.62
N LEU A 52 47.42 40.45 -6.31
CA LEU A 52 48.35 39.36 -5.89
C LEU A 52 47.69 37.97 -5.72
N LEU A 53 48.05 36.87 -6.42
CA LEU A 53 49.33 36.22 -6.85
C LEU A 53 49.99 35.37 -5.75
N THR A 54 50.47 34.13 -5.95
CA THR A 54 50.53 33.20 -7.13
C THR A 54 49.84 31.85 -6.75
N SER A 55 49.93 30.65 -7.37
CA SER A 55 50.63 30.01 -8.52
C SER A 55 49.71 28.85 -9.03
N GLY A 56 50.04 27.88 -9.91
CA GLY A 56 51.26 27.44 -10.60
C GLY A 56 50.94 26.33 -11.66
N TRP A 57 51.92 25.84 -12.43
CA TRP A 57 51.79 25.01 -13.66
C TRP A 57 52.86 23.87 -13.70
N PRO A 58 52.86 22.83 -14.59
CA PRO A 58 52.82 22.94 -16.08
C PRO A 58 52.18 21.76 -16.90
N LEU A 59 52.43 21.74 -18.22
CA LEU A 59 51.81 20.90 -19.28
C LEU A 59 52.67 19.75 -19.86
N THR A 60 52.04 18.77 -20.53
CA THR A 60 52.51 18.01 -21.74
C THR A 60 51.41 17.05 -22.27
N GLY A 61 51.36 16.54 -23.52
CA GLY A 61 52.07 16.95 -24.75
C GLY A 61 52.38 15.84 -25.79
N ARG A 62 51.41 15.34 -26.59
CA ARG A 62 51.64 14.47 -27.79
C ARG A 62 50.69 14.78 -28.98
N ARG A 63 50.97 14.22 -30.17
CA ARG A 63 50.44 14.62 -31.51
C ARG A 63 50.01 13.43 -32.41
N HIS A 64 49.38 13.75 -33.57
CA HIS A 64 49.23 12.94 -34.82
C HIS A 64 48.26 11.72 -34.72
N THR A 65 47.52 11.22 -35.74
CA THR A 65 47.25 11.48 -37.21
C THR A 65 46.05 10.60 -37.66
N SER A 66 45.32 10.68 -38.80
CA SER A 66 45.17 11.63 -39.96
C SER A 66 43.86 11.30 -40.75
N GLY A 67 43.54 12.03 -41.83
CA GLY A 67 42.48 11.76 -42.84
C GLY A 67 41.24 12.68 -42.72
N SER A 68 40.80 13.48 -43.71
CA SER A 68 40.41 13.24 -45.14
C SER A 68 39.12 12.41 -45.28
N ILE A 69 38.03 12.78 -45.97
CA ILE A 69 37.60 13.92 -46.84
C ILE A 69 36.03 13.98 -46.78
N GLY A 70 35.26 15.04 -47.06
CA GLY A 70 35.51 16.46 -47.42
C GLY A 70 34.26 17.14 -48.05
N ASN A 71 34.41 18.38 -48.54
CA ASN A 71 33.73 19.08 -49.68
C ASN A 71 32.50 18.42 -50.37
N VAL A 72 31.37 19.08 -50.74
CA VAL A 72 30.84 20.49 -50.79
C VAL A 72 29.28 20.41 -50.77
N GLY A 73 28.42 21.39 -50.43
CA GLY A 73 28.55 22.75 -49.87
C GLY A 73 27.65 23.83 -50.56
N ARG A 74 27.33 24.92 -49.84
CA ARG A 74 26.58 26.16 -50.21
C ARG A 74 25.03 26.16 -50.24
N ARG A 75 24.49 27.27 -49.69
CA ARG A 75 23.12 27.87 -49.83
C ARG A 75 23.12 28.86 -51.04
N PRO A 76 22.06 29.67 -51.39
CA PRO A 76 20.75 29.91 -50.75
C PRO A 76 19.55 29.97 -51.74
N ALA A 77 18.43 30.58 -51.33
CA ALA A 77 17.20 30.78 -52.12
C ALA A 77 17.09 32.18 -52.77
N ALA A 78 16.27 32.30 -53.82
CA ALA A 78 15.70 33.56 -54.34
C ALA A 78 14.43 33.29 -55.20
N HIS A 79 13.65 34.33 -55.49
CA HIS A 79 12.37 34.24 -56.23
C HIS A 79 12.50 34.29 -57.76
N ALA A 80 11.46 33.79 -58.44
CA ALA A 80 10.92 34.40 -59.66
C ALA A 80 9.39 34.29 -59.67
N ASN A 81 8.68 35.28 -60.22
CA ASN A 81 7.23 35.24 -60.45
C ASN A 81 6.85 36.13 -61.64
N ILE A 82 5.88 35.72 -62.47
CA ILE A 82 4.90 36.51 -63.27
C ILE A 82 3.82 35.47 -63.70
N LEU A 83 2.51 35.65 -63.49
CA LEU A 83 1.57 36.27 -64.44
C LEU A 83 0.25 36.67 -63.76
N ARG A 84 -0.41 37.70 -64.32
CA ARG A 84 -1.65 38.31 -63.81
C ARG A 84 -2.86 37.88 -64.63
N THR A 85 -4.05 37.85 -64.03
CA THR A 85 -5.23 38.62 -64.49
C THR A 85 -6.37 38.58 -63.47
N THR A 86 -7.09 39.69 -63.34
CA THR A 86 -8.32 39.90 -62.55
C THR A 86 -9.03 41.15 -63.10
N PRO A 87 -10.29 41.47 -62.72
CA PRO A 87 -11.43 40.61 -62.35
C PRO A 87 -12.66 40.91 -63.24
N LYS A 88 -13.81 40.21 -63.07
CA LYS A 88 -15.13 40.83 -63.34
C LYS A 88 -16.35 40.12 -62.75
N THR A 89 -17.29 40.96 -62.29
CA THR A 89 -18.76 40.77 -62.16
C THR A 89 -19.31 39.76 -61.14
N ILE A 90 -20.15 40.28 -60.25
CA ILE A 90 -21.03 39.52 -59.33
C ILE A 90 -22.28 39.07 -60.10
N GLY A 91 -22.69 37.82 -59.92
CA GLY A 91 -23.97 37.30 -60.39
C GLY A 91 -24.60 36.38 -59.35
N ILE A 92 -25.78 36.76 -58.84
CA ILE A 92 -26.53 35.95 -57.86
C ILE A 92 -27.31 34.87 -58.62
N LEU A 93 -27.09 33.60 -58.26
CA LEU A 93 -27.87 32.46 -58.75
C LEU A 93 -28.47 31.69 -57.57
N PRO A 94 -29.75 31.25 -57.67
CA PRO A 94 -30.42 30.55 -56.57
C PRO A 94 -29.93 29.11 -56.45
N ALA A 95 -29.58 28.69 -55.23
CA ALA A 95 -29.24 27.31 -54.93
C ALA A 95 -30.48 26.42 -55.01
N ARG A 96 -30.71 25.78 -56.17
CA ARG A 96 -31.63 24.63 -56.26
C ARG A 96 -31.07 23.49 -55.44
N GLY A 97 -31.81 23.06 -54.42
CA GLY A 97 -31.39 21.98 -53.54
C GLY A 97 -31.30 20.65 -54.28
N PHE A 98 -30.11 20.03 -54.28
CA PHE A 98 -29.98 18.62 -54.56
C PHE A 98 -30.49 17.84 -53.34
N ALA A 99 -31.66 17.22 -53.47
CA ALA A 99 -32.14 16.24 -52.51
C ALA A 99 -31.30 14.95 -52.65
N SER A 100 -30.21 14.86 -51.89
CA SER A 100 -29.46 13.62 -51.73
C SER A 100 -30.22 12.73 -50.74
N ASP A 101 -30.80 11.63 -51.23
CA ASP A 101 -31.33 10.55 -50.40
C ASP A 101 -30.17 9.82 -49.72
N ASN A 102 -29.68 10.42 -48.64
CA ASN A 102 -28.83 9.76 -47.68
C ASN A 102 -29.73 9.32 -46.52
N SER A 103 -30.43 8.21 -46.73
CA SER A 103 -31.15 7.47 -45.69
C SER A 103 -30.14 6.82 -44.73
N ASP A 104 -29.46 7.69 -43.96
CA ASP A 104 -28.47 7.37 -42.92
C ASP A 104 -29.14 6.53 -41.82
N LYS A 105 -29.16 5.22 -42.07
CA LYS A 105 -29.35 4.18 -41.06
C LYS A 105 -28.17 4.25 -40.09
N LYS A 106 -28.22 5.24 -39.20
CA LYS A 106 -27.44 5.23 -37.96
C LYS A 106 -27.65 3.85 -37.35
N ASN A 107 -26.57 3.07 -37.30
CA ASN A 107 -26.54 1.84 -36.52
C ASN A 107 -26.55 2.23 -35.04
N VAL A 108 -27.71 2.66 -34.58
CA VAL A 108 -28.12 2.58 -33.18
C VAL A 108 -28.12 1.10 -32.88
N LEU A 109 -26.96 0.61 -32.42
CA LEU A 109 -26.88 -0.65 -31.69
C LEU A 109 -28.03 -0.62 -30.69
N PRO A 110 -28.95 -1.60 -30.71
CA PRO A 110 -30.15 -1.52 -29.89
C PRO A 110 -29.71 -1.31 -28.45
N GLU A 111 -30.16 -0.20 -27.85
CA GLU A 111 -29.92 0.13 -26.45
C GLU A 111 -30.20 -1.14 -25.67
N ARG A 112 -29.13 -1.79 -25.17
CA ARG A 112 -29.27 -3.12 -24.59
C ARG A 112 -30.04 -2.90 -23.32
N THR A 113 -31.35 -3.10 -23.40
CA THR A 113 -32.33 -2.99 -22.33
C THR A 113 -31.95 -3.98 -21.26
N ARG A 114 -31.00 -3.56 -20.45
CA ARG A 114 -30.46 -4.30 -19.32
C ARG A 114 -31.66 -4.42 -18.41
N ILE A 115 -32.20 -5.63 -18.30
CA ILE A 115 -33.28 -5.96 -17.39
C ILE A 115 -32.67 -5.88 -15.99
N THR A 116 -32.48 -4.65 -15.50
CA THR A 116 -31.96 -4.41 -14.17
C THR A 116 -33.07 -4.84 -13.22
N ARG A 117 -32.77 -5.86 -12.42
CA ARG A 117 -33.70 -6.32 -11.40
C ARG A 117 -33.77 -5.18 -10.37
N PRO A 118 -34.94 -4.60 -10.04
CA PRO A 118 -34.98 -3.40 -9.20
C PRO A 118 -34.33 -3.54 -7.81
N TRP A 119 -34.13 -4.78 -7.33
CA TRP A 119 -33.35 -5.08 -6.14
C TRP A 119 -31.83 -5.02 -6.36
N MET A 120 -31.32 -5.37 -7.54
CA MET A 120 -29.89 -5.25 -7.87
C MET A 120 -29.46 -3.78 -7.91
N ASP A 121 -30.31 -2.89 -8.41
CA ASP A 121 -30.02 -1.45 -8.43
C ASP A 121 -30.01 -0.84 -7.03
N ARG A 122 -30.81 -1.40 -6.09
CA ARG A 122 -30.78 -1.01 -4.67
C ARG A 122 -29.59 -1.59 -3.89
N ILE A 123 -29.13 -2.80 -4.21
CA ILE A 123 -28.00 -3.46 -3.52
C ILE A 123 -26.63 -3.02 -4.11
N SER A 124 -26.56 -2.68 -5.39
CA SER A 124 -25.34 -2.26 -6.09
C SER A 124 -24.56 -1.13 -5.39
N PRO A 125 -25.19 -0.05 -4.89
CA PRO A 125 -24.50 0.98 -4.10
C PRO A 125 -23.83 0.41 -2.85
N TYR A 126 -24.54 -0.41 -2.05
CA TYR A 126 -24.00 -1.00 -0.81
C TYR A 126 -22.88 -2.02 -1.09
N ALA A 127 -22.99 -2.78 -2.19
CA ALA A 127 -21.93 -3.68 -2.64
C ALA A 127 -20.65 -2.92 -3.07
N ARG A 128 -20.79 -1.77 -3.75
CA ARG A 128 -19.68 -0.86 -4.07
C ARG A 128 -19.11 -0.18 -2.82
N LEU A 129 -19.93 0.20 -1.86
CA LEU A 129 -19.50 0.77 -0.58
C LEU A 129 -18.64 -0.23 0.22
N MET A 130 -19.04 -1.51 0.27
CA MET A 130 -18.21 -2.61 0.80
C MET A 130 -16.96 -2.93 -0.03
N ARG A 131 -16.85 -2.41 -1.26
CA ARG A 131 -15.83 -2.76 -2.27
C ARG A 131 -15.85 -4.24 -2.66
N ILE A 132 -17.04 -4.84 -2.80
CA ILE A 132 -17.21 -6.23 -3.29
C ILE A 132 -16.69 -6.36 -4.74
N ASP A 133 -16.65 -5.28 -5.51
CA ASP A 133 -15.99 -5.20 -6.83
C ASP A 133 -14.46 -5.35 -6.77
N ARG A 134 -13.84 -5.18 -5.59
CA ARG A 134 -12.38 -5.19 -5.37
C ARG A 134 -12.00 -6.03 -4.14
N PRO A 135 -12.23 -7.35 -4.16
CA PRO A 135 -12.06 -8.23 -2.99
C PRO A 135 -10.61 -8.38 -2.49
N ILE A 136 -9.62 -7.88 -3.24
CA ILE A 136 -8.19 -7.86 -2.86
C ILE A 136 -7.97 -7.37 -1.43
N GLY A 137 -8.68 -6.32 -1.00
CA GLY A 137 -8.56 -5.77 0.35
C GLY A 137 -9.02 -6.73 1.45
N SER A 138 -9.99 -7.59 1.19
CA SER A 138 -10.49 -8.60 2.14
C SER A 138 -9.50 -9.76 2.26
N TRP A 139 -8.88 -10.17 1.15
CA TRP A 139 -7.81 -11.16 1.15
C TRP A 139 -6.55 -10.67 1.89
N LEU A 140 -6.12 -9.43 1.65
CA LEU A 140 -4.97 -8.84 2.36
C LEU A 140 -5.19 -8.72 3.87
N LEU A 141 -6.45 -8.60 4.32
CA LEU A 141 -6.84 -8.66 5.74
C LEU A 141 -6.94 -10.10 6.28
N PHE A 142 -7.33 -11.06 5.43
CA PHE A 142 -7.44 -12.48 5.79
C PHE A 142 -6.08 -13.18 5.92
N TRP A 143 -5.12 -12.90 5.02
CA TRP A 143 -3.88 -13.67 4.95
C TRP A 143 -3.07 -13.70 6.27
N PRO A 144 -2.90 -12.58 7.02
CA PRO A 144 -2.25 -12.61 8.33
C PRO A 144 -2.94 -13.53 9.35
N CYS A 145 -4.28 -13.62 9.31
CA CYS A 145 -5.06 -14.56 10.12
C CYS A 145 -4.76 -16.01 9.71
N GLY A 146 -4.87 -16.31 8.41
CA GLY A 146 -4.65 -17.65 7.88
C GLY A 146 -3.23 -18.17 8.12
N TRP A 147 -2.22 -17.31 7.95
CA TRP A 147 -0.82 -17.63 8.28
C TRP A 147 -0.67 -18.03 9.75
N SER A 148 -1.25 -17.24 10.65
CA SER A 148 -1.14 -17.43 12.10
C SER A 148 -1.86 -18.70 12.57
N ILE A 149 -3.08 -18.93 12.08
CA ILE A 149 -3.85 -20.17 12.33
C ILE A 149 -3.04 -21.39 11.84
N ALA A 150 -2.49 -21.36 10.63
CA ALA A 150 -1.71 -22.47 10.08
C ALA A 150 -0.33 -22.67 10.75
N LEU A 151 0.30 -21.60 11.24
CA LEU A 151 1.61 -21.68 11.92
C LEU A 151 1.45 -22.20 13.36
N SER A 152 0.29 -21.94 13.97
CA SER A 152 -0.12 -22.45 15.29
C SER A 152 -0.70 -23.87 15.29
N ALA A 153 -0.85 -24.50 14.12
CA ALA A 153 -1.42 -25.84 14.00
C ALA A 153 -0.43 -26.92 14.49
N PRO A 154 -0.91 -28.05 15.06
CA PRO A 154 -0.04 -29.15 15.47
C PRO A 154 0.75 -29.75 14.30
N ALA A 155 1.92 -30.34 14.60
CA ALA A 155 2.73 -31.05 13.62
C ALA A 155 1.93 -32.15 12.90
N GLY A 156 2.06 -32.25 11.59
CA GLY A 156 1.34 -33.22 10.76
C GLY A 156 -0.15 -32.91 10.55
N CYS A 157 -0.70 -31.88 11.19
CA CYS A 157 -2.13 -31.51 11.07
C CYS A 157 -2.38 -30.39 10.07
N TRP A 158 -3.61 -30.38 9.53
CA TRP A 158 -4.14 -29.25 8.77
C TRP A 158 -4.60 -28.12 9.71
N PRO A 159 -4.58 -26.85 9.28
CA PRO A 159 -5.25 -25.77 10.01
C PRO A 159 -6.76 -26.03 10.11
N ASP A 160 -7.38 -25.57 11.20
CA ASP A 160 -8.83 -25.70 11.41
C ASP A 160 -9.63 -24.99 10.29
N PRO A 161 -10.41 -25.73 9.47
CA PRO A 161 -11.19 -25.15 8.39
C PRO A 161 -12.38 -24.33 8.90
N LEU A 162 -12.92 -24.60 10.08
CA LEU A 162 -13.98 -23.79 10.68
C LEU A 162 -13.43 -22.42 11.08
N LEU A 163 -12.26 -22.39 11.73
CA LEU A 163 -11.61 -21.15 12.12
C LEU A 163 -11.14 -20.33 10.90
N LEU A 164 -10.58 -20.97 9.88
CA LEU A 164 -10.28 -20.30 8.60
C LEU A 164 -11.55 -19.73 7.96
N GLY A 165 -12.68 -20.45 8.03
CA GLY A 165 -14.00 -19.95 7.57
C GLY A 165 -14.48 -18.73 8.35
N LEU A 166 -14.44 -18.78 9.68
CA LEU A 166 -14.82 -17.68 10.57
C LEU A 166 -13.97 -16.43 10.32
N PHE A 167 -12.64 -16.57 10.24
CA PHE A 167 -11.74 -15.45 9.94
C PHE A 167 -11.88 -14.95 8.48
N GLY A 168 -12.24 -15.81 7.53
CA GLY A 168 -12.54 -15.41 6.15
C GLY A 168 -13.80 -14.54 6.05
N VAL A 169 -14.88 -14.97 6.70
CA VAL A 169 -16.13 -14.18 6.83
C VAL A 169 -15.89 -12.90 7.61
N GLY A 170 -15.17 -12.98 8.73
CA GLY A 170 -14.77 -11.84 9.55
C GLY A 170 -13.95 -10.81 8.76
N ALA A 171 -12.94 -11.23 8.00
CA ALA A 171 -12.13 -10.35 7.17
C ALA A 171 -12.95 -9.71 6.03
N PHE A 172 -13.86 -10.45 5.39
CA PHE A 172 -14.77 -9.89 4.38
C PHE A 172 -15.69 -8.80 4.96
N ILE A 173 -16.33 -9.06 6.10
CA ILE A 173 -17.26 -8.14 6.75
C ILE A 173 -16.52 -6.93 7.33
N MET A 174 -15.42 -7.15 8.07
CA MET A 174 -14.64 -6.07 8.68
C MET A 174 -13.89 -5.23 7.63
N ARG A 175 -13.50 -5.79 6.47
CA ARG A 175 -13.03 -4.97 5.35
C ARG A 175 -14.13 -4.04 4.86
N GLY A 176 -15.36 -4.56 4.70
CA GLY A 176 -16.54 -3.78 4.32
C GLY A 176 -16.92 -2.69 5.35
N ALA A 177 -16.79 -2.97 6.65
CA ALA A 177 -16.93 -1.97 7.72
C ALA A 177 -15.86 -0.87 7.61
N GLY A 178 -14.58 -1.27 7.50
CA GLY A 178 -13.46 -0.35 7.30
C GLY A 178 -13.57 0.49 6.03
N CYS A 179 -14.13 -0.07 4.95
CA CYS A 179 -14.49 0.68 3.74
C CYS A 179 -15.59 1.72 4.01
N THR A 180 -16.66 1.32 4.70
CA THR A 180 -17.83 2.16 4.96
C THR A 180 -17.50 3.35 5.87
N ILE A 181 -16.78 3.13 6.98
CA ILE A 181 -16.35 4.23 7.87
C ILE A 181 -15.32 5.16 7.21
N ASN A 182 -14.41 4.63 6.38
CA ASN A 182 -13.47 5.47 5.63
C ASN A 182 -14.22 6.38 4.65
N ASP A 183 -15.17 5.84 3.88
CA ASP A 183 -15.95 6.62 2.89
C ASP A 183 -16.86 7.66 3.57
N LEU A 184 -17.25 7.43 4.83
CA LEU A 184 -18.00 8.38 5.64
C LEU A 184 -17.13 9.54 6.16
N TRP A 185 -15.88 9.28 6.56
CA TRP A 185 -14.94 10.29 7.09
C TRP A 185 -14.12 11.03 6.03
N ASP A 186 -13.84 10.40 4.89
CA ASP A 186 -13.09 11.01 3.77
C ASP A 186 -14.01 11.61 2.70
N ARG A 187 -15.35 11.65 2.89
CA ARG A 187 -16.34 12.15 1.92
C ARG A 187 -15.96 13.49 1.25
N ASP A 188 -15.51 14.47 2.02
CA ASP A 188 -15.12 15.81 1.53
C ASP A 188 -13.75 15.85 0.83
N ILE A 189 -12.98 14.76 0.94
CA ILE A 189 -11.70 14.51 0.24
C ILE A 189 -11.98 13.72 -1.03
N ASP A 190 -12.75 12.63 -0.92
CA ASP A 190 -13.12 11.76 -2.04
C ASP A 190 -13.89 12.49 -3.15
N ALA A 191 -14.61 13.57 -2.81
CA ALA A 191 -15.24 14.49 -3.76
C ALA A 191 -14.27 15.30 -4.64
N LYS A 192 -12.98 15.36 -4.27
CA LYS A 192 -11.92 16.15 -4.93
C LYS A 192 -10.88 15.30 -5.67
N VAL A 193 -10.89 13.99 -5.45
CA VAL A 193 -9.98 13.00 -6.06
C VAL A 193 -10.72 12.31 -7.21
N GLU A 194 -10.18 12.34 -8.41
CA GLU A 194 -10.93 11.93 -9.62
C GLU A 194 -11.29 10.43 -9.60
N ARG A 195 -10.42 9.60 -9.02
CA ARG A 195 -10.63 8.15 -8.84
C ARG A 195 -11.81 7.81 -7.92
N THR A 196 -12.24 8.72 -7.05
CA THR A 196 -13.14 8.43 -5.92
C THR A 196 -14.39 9.29 -5.89
N ARG A 197 -14.45 10.33 -6.73
CA ARG A 197 -15.60 11.21 -6.94
C ARG A 197 -16.92 10.46 -7.23
N ASN A 198 -16.83 9.26 -7.79
CA ASN A 198 -17.95 8.37 -8.11
C ASN A 198 -18.25 7.32 -7.01
N ARG A 199 -17.79 7.50 -5.76
CA ARG A 199 -18.17 6.64 -4.61
C ARG A 199 -19.64 6.91 -4.21
N PRO A 200 -20.43 5.89 -3.79
CA PRO A 200 -21.86 6.04 -3.49
C PRO A 200 -22.24 7.15 -2.48
N LEU A 201 -21.40 7.40 -1.48
CA LEU A 201 -21.60 8.48 -0.49
C LEU A 201 -21.29 9.88 -1.03
N VAL A 202 -20.48 9.98 -2.09
CA VAL A 202 -20.11 11.23 -2.77
C VAL A 202 -21.12 11.55 -3.88
N SER A 203 -21.50 10.56 -4.69
CA SER A 203 -22.54 10.69 -5.73
C SER A 203 -23.95 10.86 -5.17
N GLY A 204 -24.17 10.57 -3.87
CA GLY A 204 -25.47 10.70 -3.21
C GLY A 204 -26.41 9.50 -3.41
N GLU A 205 -25.89 8.38 -3.90
CA GLU A 205 -26.62 7.12 -4.08
C GLU A 205 -27.03 6.46 -2.75
N ILE A 206 -26.36 6.81 -1.65
CA ILE A 206 -26.65 6.34 -0.29
C ILE A 206 -26.65 7.54 0.65
N ALA A 207 -27.65 7.67 1.53
CA ALA A 207 -27.65 8.72 2.54
C ALA A 207 -26.62 8.40 3.66
N PRO A 208 -25.96 9.41 4.26
CA PRO A 208 -25.00 9.18 5.34
C PRO A 208 -25.58 8.41 6.55
N PHE A 209 -26.89 8.54 6.80
CA PHE A 209 -27.59 7.77 7.83
C PHE A 209 -27.74 6.30 7.46
N ASP A 210 -28.11 5.98 6.22
CA ASP A 210 -28.25 4.60 5.76
C ASP A 210 -26.89 3.87 5.78
N ALA A 211 -25.81 4.57 5.43
CA ALA A 211 -24.45 4.07 5.55
C ALA A 211 -24.02 3.83 7.01
N LEU A 212 -24.51 4.64 7.96
CA LEU A 212 -24.28 4.42 9.39
C LEU A 212 -25.05 3.19 9.89
N VAL A 213 -26.32 3.01 9.51
CA VAL A 213 -27.11 1.81 9.81
C VAL A 213 -26.47 0.54 9.22
N PHE A 214 -25.99 0.62 7.99
CA PHE A 214 -25.28 -0.46 7.31
C PHE A 214 -23.95 -0.80 8.00
N LEU A 215 -23.18 0.22 8.41
CA LEU A 215 -21.97 0.04 9.21
C LEU A 215 -22.28 -0.62 10.57
N SER A 216 -23.35 -0.21 11.25
CA SER A 216 -23.80 -0.86 12.49
C SER A 216 -24.14 -2.34 12.28
N GLY A 217 -24.79 -2.69 11.16
CA GLY A 217 -25.03 -4.09 10.77
C GLY A 217 -23.74 -4.87 10.52
N GLN A 218 -22.77 -4.30 9.79
CA GLN A 218 -21.47 -4.93 9.54
C GLN A 218 -20.67 -5.15 10.83
N LEU A 219 -20.63 -4.15 11.73
CA LEU A 219 -19.96 -4.24 13.02
C LEU A 219 -20.67 -5.25 13.94
N GLY A 220 -22.00 -5.33 13.90
CA GLY A 220 -22.77 -6.36 14.61
C GLY A 220 -22.43 -7.78 14.13
N LEU A 221 -22.36 -8.00 12.82
CA LEU A 221 -21.94 -9.29 12.26
C LEU A 221 -20.47 -9.62 12.59
N GLY A 222 -19.58 -8.62 12.55
CA GLY A 222 -18.18 -8.76 12.97
C GLY A 222 -18.05 -9.12 14.45
N LEU A 223 -18.89 -8.54 15.31
CA LEU A 223 -18.98 -8.91 16.72
C LEU A 223 -19.51 -10.33 16.93
N LEU A 224 -20.50 -10.79 16.14
CA LEU A 224 -20.97 -12.18 16.18
C LEU A 224 -19.88 -13.19 15.75
N VAL A 225 -18.97 -12.82 14.85
CA VAL A 225 -17.77 -13.64 14.55
C VAL A 225 -16.79 -13.60 15.72
N LEU A 226 -16.51 -12.42 16.29
CA LEU A 226 -15.58 -12.27 17.41
C LEU A 226 -16.02 -13.05 18.66
N LEU A 227 -17.31 -13.04 18.98
CA LEU A 227 -17.90 -13.74 20.15
C LEU A 227 -17.92 -15.27 20.01
N GLN A 228 -17.57 -15.84 18.85
CA GLN A 228 -17.35 -17.27 18.68
C GLN A 228 -15.91 -17.70 18.99
N LEU A 229 -15.01 -16.74 19.27
CA LEU A 229 -13.63 -17.02 19.68
C LEU A 229 -13.53 -17.11 21.21
N ASN A 230 -12.40 -17.63 21.71
CA ASN A 230 -12.12 -17.67 23.15
C ASN A 230 -11.95 -16.26 23.77
N TRP A 231 -12.05 -16.17 25.10
CA TRP A 231 -12.04 -14.90 25.83
C TRP A 231 -10.79 -14.03 25.61
N TYR A 232 -9.60 -14.66 25.50
CA TYR A 232 -8.36 -13.95 25.17
C TYR A 232 -8.47 -13.28 23.79
N SER A 233 -8.98 -14.03 22.81
CA SER A 233 -9.18 -13.54 21.44
C SER A 233 -10.27 -12.46 21.36
N ILE A 234 -11.34 -12.55 22.15
CA ILE A 234 -12.35 -11.50 22.26
C ILE A 234 -11.71 -10.18 22.72
N LEU A 235 -10.92 -10.21 23.80
CA LEU A 235 -10.24 -9.02 24.33
C LEU A 235 -9.15 -8.49 23.37
N LEU A 236 -8.35 -9.39 22.78
CA LEU A 236 -7.32 -9.02 21.81
C LEU A 236 -7.93 -8.42 20.54
N GLY A 237 -9.02 -8.99 20.02
CA GLY A 237 -9.76 -8.48 18.88
C GLY A 237 -10.40 -7.13 19.17
N ALA A 238 -11.02 -6.96 20.34
CA ALA A 238 -11.59 -5.68 20.76
C ALA A 238 -10.53 -4.57 20.90
N SER A 239 -9.31 -4.88 21.37
CA SER A 239 -8.25 -3.88 21.50
C SER A 239 -7.77 -3.32 20.15
N SER A 240 -7.94 -4.05 19.05
CA SER A 240 -7.63 -3.57 17.69
C SER A 240 -8.45 -2.34 17.26
N LEU A 241 -9.63 -2.12 17.86
CA LEU A 241 -10.50 -0.98 17.55
C LEU A 241 -9.80 0.38 17.78
N GLY A 242 -8.85 0.44 18.71
CA GLY A 242 -8.01 1.63 18.89
C GLY A 242 -7.20 1.97 17.63
N LEU A 243 -6.60 0.98 16.97
CA LEU A 243 -5.86 1.18 15.72
C LEU A 243 -6.81 1.54 14.56
N VAL A 244 -7.98 0.88 14.48
CA VAL A 244 -9.01 1.15 13.46
C VAL A 244 -9.49 2.61 13.52
N ILE A 245 -9.72 3.15 14.73
CA ILE A 245 -10.13 4.55 14.94
C ILE A 245 -8.99 5.53 14.62
N VAL A 246 -7.75 5.19 15.00
CA VAL A 246 -6.58 6.06 14.80
C VAL A 246 -6.12 6.12 13.34
N TYR A 247 -6.24 5.03 12.57
CA TYR A 247 -5.73 4.92 11.19
C TYR A 247 -6.14 6.08 10.27
N PRO A 248 -7.43 6.44 10.10
CA PRO A 248 -7.82 7.49 9.14
C PRO A 248 -7.31 8.88 9.52
N LEU A 249 -7.11 9.14 10.82
CA LEU A 249 -6.53 10.40 11.31
C LEU A 249 -5.05 10.53 10.92
N MET A 250 -4.32 9.42 10.80
CA MET A 250 -2.89 9.42 10.45
C MET A 250 -2.60 10.06 9.09
N LYS A 251 -3.49 9.92 8.10
CA LYS A 251 -3.36 10.52 6.75
C LYS A 251 -3.18 12.06 6.78
N ARG A 252 -3.71 12.70 7.83
CA ARG A 252 -3.69 14.16 8.02
C ARG A 252 -2.49 14.62 8.84
N ILE A 253 -2.05 13.78 9.79
CA ILE A 253 -0.98 14.09 10.75
C ILE A 253 0.40 13.73 10.20
N THR A 254 0.61 12.48 9.75
CA THR A 254 1.92 11.88 9.47
C THR A 254 2.07 11.42 8.01
N TYR A 255 3.31 11.32 7.54
CA TYR A 255 3.67 10.71 6.25
C TYR A 255 3.75 9.16 6.29
N TRP A 256 3.28 8.55 7.37
CA TRP A 256 3.29 7.09 7.58
C TRP A 256 1.90 6.48 7.85
N PRO A 257 0.79 6.86 7.16
CA PRO A 257 -0.49 6.17 7.36
C PRO A 257 -0.40 4.68 6.98
N GLN A 258 0.49 4.32 6.04
CA GLN A 258 0.86 2.94 5.70
C GLN A 258 1.29 2.09 6.91
N LEU A 259 2.02 2.68 7.87
CA LEU A 259 2.48 1.96 9.07
C LEU A 259 1.30 1.63 10.00
N MET A 260 0.37 2.57 10.17
CA MET A 260 -0.83 2.36 10.99
C MET A 260 -1.84 1.44 10.30
N LEU A 261 -1.95 1.51 8.96
CA LEU A 261 -2.69 0.53 8.16
C LEU A 261 -2.11 -0.87 8.36
N GLY A 262 -0.78 -1.01 8.28
CA GLY A 262 -0.07 -2.26 8.54
C GLY A 262 -0.37 -2.80 9.93
N ALA A 263 -0.26 -1.98 10.98
CA ALA A 263 -0.59 -2.39 12.34
C ALA A 263 -2.05 -2.90 12.46
N THR A 264 -2.98 -2.23 11.77
CA THR A 264 -4.40 -2.59 11.78
C THR A 264 -4.67 -3.89 11.01
N PHE A 265 -4.18 -4.01 9.77
CA PHE A 265 -4.45 -5.15 8.88
C PHE A 265 -3.80 -6.44 9.36
N ASN A 266 -2.63 -6.35 10.01
CA ASN A 266 -1.88 -7.54 10.42
C ASN A 266 -2.20 -7.98 11.84
N TRP A 267 -3.14 -7.34 12.54
CA TRP A 267 -3.60 -7.78 13.86
C TRP A 267 -4.12 -9.24 13.87
N GLY A 268 -4.59 -9.71 12.70
CA GLY A 268 -4.88 -11.12 12.44
C GLY A 268 -3.72 -12.09 12.73
N ALA A 269 -2.46 -11.63 12.59
CA ALA A 269 -1.27 -12.43 12.91
C ALA A 269 -1.13 -12.73 14.41
N LEU A 270 -1.71 -11.91 15.28
CA LEU A 270 -1.80 -12.15 16.72
C LEU A 270 -3.10 -12.90 17.06
N LEU A 271 -4.22 -12.46 16.46
CA LEU A 271 -5.56 -12.96 16.75
C LEU A 271 -5.79 -14.40 16.28
N GLY A 272 -5.17 -14.83 15.18
CA GLY A 272 -5.26 -16.21 14.68
C GLY A 272 -4.67 -17.24 15.64
N TRP A 273 -3.44 -16.98 16.13
CA TRP A 273 -2.77 -17.81 17.13
C TRP A 273 -3.52 -17.82 18.46
N SER A 274 -4.01 -16.65 18.91
CA SER A 274 -4.81 -16.61 20.15
C SER A 274 -6.10 -17.40 20.02
N ALA A 275 -6.69 -17.48 18.83
CA ALA A 275 -7.94 -18.20 18.59
C ALA A 275 -7.77 -19.73 18.65
N THR A 276 -6.63 -20.26 18.17
CA THR A 276 -6.29 -21.70 18.26
C THR A 276 -5.73 -22.09 19.63
N GLN A 277 -4.81 -21.31 20.20
CA GLN A 277 -4.02 -21.69 21.39
C GLN A 277 -4.46 -20.99 22.69
N GLY A 278 -5.53 -20.18 22.66
CA GLY A 278 -6.05 -19.44 23.80
C GLY A 278 -5.13 -18.31 24.34
N SER A 279 -3.99 -18.09 23.70
CA SER A 279 -2.92 -17.16 24.11
C SER A 279 -2.04 -16.81 22.92
N VAL A 280 -1.22 -15.75 23.01
CA VAL A 280 -0.27 -15.36 21.96
C VAL A 280 1.13 -15.84 22.32
N GLU A 281 1.71 -16.69 21.46
CA GLU A 281 3.14 -17.01 21.55
C GLU A 281 3.95 -15.86 20.92
N TRP A 282 4.39 -14.92 21.76
CA TRP A 282 5.03 -13.68 21.32
C TRP A 282 6.31 -13.90 20.53
N ALA A 283 7.07 -14.96 20.78
CA ALA A 283 8.30 -15.24 20.04
C ALA A 283 8.02 -15.57 18.55
N ALA A 284 6.89 -16.23 18.27
CA ALA A 284 6.43 -16.54 16.91
C ALA A 284 5.59 -15.42 16.29
N CYS A 285 4.66 -14.88 17.07
CA CYS A 285 3.65 -13.93 16.60
C CYS A 285 4.21 -12.53 16.36
N LEU A 286 5.18 -12.05 17.15
CA LEU A 286 5.73 -10.70 17.00
C LEU A 286 6.54 -10.55 15.70
N PRO A 287 7.42 -11.48 15.30
CA PRO A 287 8.06 -11.44 13.98
C PRO A 287 7.04 -11.61 12.84
N LEU A 288 6.07 -12.53 12.95
CA LEU A 288 5.04 -12.69 11.91
C LEU A 288 4.22 -11.40 11.70
N TYR A 289 3.83 -10.73 12.79
CA TYR A 289 3.16 -9.44 12.77
C TYR A 289 4.05 -8.34 12.15
N ALA A 290 5.31 -8.24 12.58
CA ALA A 290 6.27 -7.26 12.03
C ALA A 290 6.54 -7.47 10.53
N ALA A 291 6.61 -8.72 10.07
CA ALA A 291 6.71 -9.07 8.65
C ALA A 291 5.49 -8.58 7.87
N GLY A 292 4.28 -8.85 8.39
CA GLY A 292 3.02 -8.38 7.79
C GLY A 292 2.91 -6.85 7.72
N VAL A 293 3.33 -6.14 8.78
CA VAL A 293 3.41 -4.67 8.80
C VAL A 293 4.36 -4.17 7.71
N CYS A 294 5.57 -4.74 7.60
CA CYS A 294 6.53 -4.39 6.55
C CYS A 294 5.99 -4.68 5.15
N TRP A 295 5.35 -5.83 4.94
CA TRP A 295 4.67 -6.19 3.70
C TRP A 295 3.57 -5.19 3.32
N THR A 296 2.81 -4.71 4.30
CA THR A 296 1.75 -3.70 4.09
C THR A 296 2.32 -2.34 3.73
N ILE A 297 3.44 -1.94 4.33
CA ILE A 297 4.18 -0.75 3.89
C ILE A 297 4.65 -0.93 2.44
N VAL A 298 5.09 -2.12 2.02
CA VAL A 298 5.48 -2.39 0.63
C VAL A 298 4.28 -2.23 -0.32
N TYR A 299 3.19 -3.00 -0.14
CA TYR A 299 2.10 -2.99 -1.11
C TYR A 299 1.25 -1.70 -1.07
N ASP A 300 1.06 -1.07 0.09
CA ASP A 300 0.23 0.14 0.20
C ASP A 300 0.99 1.41 -0.19
N THR A 301 2.32 1.43 -0.07
CA THR A 301 3.14 2.48 -0.71
C THR A 301 3.03 2.40 -2.23
N ILE A 302 3.04 1.19 -2.82
CA ILE A 302 2.81 0.98 -4.25
C ILE A 302 1.39 1.44 -4.63
N TYR A 303 0.39 1.09 -3.82
CA TYR A 303 -1.00 1.53 -4.02
C TYR A 303 -1.11 3.07 -4.03
N ALA A 304 -0.51 3.75 -3.05
CA ALA A 304 -0.57 5.21 -2.88
C ALA A 304 0.04 6.00 -4.05
N HIS A 305 0.96 5.44 -4.85
CA HIS A 305 1.47 6.12 -6.05
C HIS A 305 0.42 6.34 -7.14
N GLN A 306 -0.73 5.65 -7.10
CA GLN A 306 -1.86 5.93 -8.01
C GLN A 306 -2.44 7.34 -7.81
N ASP A 307 -2.57 7.78 -6.54
CA ASP A 307 -3.25 9.02 -6.16
C ASP A 307 -2.27 10.17 -5.91
N LYS A 308 -0.97 9.97 -6.17
CA LYS A 308 0.15 10.87 -5.82
C LYS A 308 -0.05 12.33 -6.22
N VAL A 309 -0.73 12.59 -7.34
CA VAL A 309 -1.00 13.94 -7.84
C VAL A 309 -2.09 14.62 -7.01
N ASP A 310 -3.22 13.94 -6.80
CA ASP A 310 -4.35 14.46 -6.03
C ASP A 310 -3.98 14.60 -4.54
N ASP A 311 -3.19 13.67 -3.99
CA ASP A 311 -2.59 13.73 -2.65
C ASP A 311 -1.83 15.07 -2.44
N VAL A 312 -1.01 15.49 -3.40
CA VAL A 312 -0.26 16.78 -3.34
C VAL A 312 -1.21 17.97 -3.43
N LEU A 313 -2.19 17.94 -4.32
CA LEU A 313 -3.14 19.04 -4.53
C LEU A 313 -4.06 19.28 -3.31
N ILE A 314 -4.38 18.21 -2.56
CA ILE A 314 -5.26 18.25 -1.39
C ILE A 314 -4.44 18.40 -0.08
N GLY A 315 -3.11 18.20 -0.12
CA GLY A 315 -2.22 18.32 1.04
C GLY A 315 -2.22 17.08 1.95
N ILE A 316 -2.57 15.92 1.41
CA ILE A 316 -2.58 14.63 2.11
C ILE A 316 -1.14 14.10 2.20
N LYS A 317 -0.85 13.33 3.25
CA LYS A 317 0.50 12.81 3.53
C LYS A 317 0.51 11.28 3.39
N SER A 318 1.40 10.77 2.55
CA SER A 318 1.59 9.34 2.30
C SER A 318 3.08 8.99 2.15
N THR A 319 3.43 7.70 2.32
CA THR A 319 4.81 7.23 2.09
C THR A 319 5.26 7.43 0.65
N ALA A 320 4.33 7.36 -0.33
CA ALA A 320 4.58 7.63 -1.73
C ALA A 320 5.15 9.04 -1.96
N LEU A 321 4.65 10.04 -1.22
CA LEU A 321 5.22 11.40 -1.21
C LEU A 321 6.55 11.48 -0.43
N ARG A 322 6.66 10.81 0.71
CA ARG A 322 7.87 10.85 1.56
C ARG A 322 9.08 10.20 0.91
N PHE A 323 8.90 9.08 0.20
CA PHE A 323 9.97 8.37 -0.47
C PHE A 323 10.25 8.94 -1.86
N GLY A 324 9.23 9.50 -2.52
CA GLY A 324 9.33 10.04 -3.87
C GLY A 324 9.94 9.01 -4.82
N ASP A 325 10.97 9.41 -5.54
CA ASP A 325 11.59 8.55 -6.57
C ASP A 325 12.54 7.50 -5.95
N ASN A 326 12.97 7.71 -4.69
CA ASN A 326 13.68 6.71 -3.88
C ASN A 326 12.77 5.56 -3.38
N THR A 327 11.49 5.52 -3.78
CA THR A 327 10.53 4.47 -3.38
C THR A 327 11.11 3.07 -3.50
N LYS A 328 11.73 2.71 -4.63
CA LYS A 328 12.26 1.34 -4.84
C LYS A 328 13.28 0.93 -3.77
N LEU A 329 14.14 1.86 -3.31
CA LEU A 329 15.13 1.60 -2.27
C LEU A 329 14.45 1.32 -0.92
N TRP A 330 13.45 2.12 -0.55
CA TRP A 330 12.67 1.89 0.68
C TRP A 330 11.87 0.58 0.63
N LEU A 331 11.24 0.26 -0.52
CA LEU A 331 10.52 -1.00 -0.70
C LEU A 331 11.46 -2.20 -0.52
N THR A 332 12.66 -2.18 -1.12
CA THR A 332 13.66 -3.23 -0.91
C THR A 332 14.07 -3.36 0.56
N GLY A 333 14.24 -2.25 1.27
CA GLY A 333 14.53 -2.26 2.72
C GLY A 333 13.43 -2.94 3.53
N PHE A 334 12.17 -2.54 3.33
CA PHE A 334 11.03 -3.18 4.00
C PHE A 334 10.84 -4.65 3.58
N THR A 335 11.12 -5.02 2.33
CA THR A 335 11.12 -6.42 1.88
C THR A 335 12.21 -7.24 2.58
N ALA A 336 13.43 -6.72 2.72
CA ALA A 336 14.49 -7.40 3.47
C ALA A 336 14.11 -7.57 4.96
N THR A 337 13.53 -6.54 5.58
CA THR A 337 13.02 -6.61 6.97
C THR A 337 11.88 -7.62 7.11
N MET A 338 10.96 -7.67 6.15
CA MET A 338 9.88 -8.67 6.08
C MET A 338 10.44 -10.08 6.02
N LEU A 339 11.34 -10.36 5.07
CA LEU A 339 11.93 -11.69 4.87
C LEU A 339 12.72 -12.15 6.10
N GLY A 340 13.49 -11.26 6.72
CA GLY A 340 14.20 -11.55 7.97
C GLY A 340 13.24 -11.95 9.10
N ASN A 341 12.16 -11.21 9.31
CA ASN A 341 11.15 -11.53 10.32
C ASN A 341 10.39 -12.85 10.03
N LEU A 342 10.14 -13.18 8.76
CA LEU A 342 9.58 -14.49 8.39
C LEU A 342 10.56 -15.63 8.68
N ILE A 343 11.86 -15.44 8.41
CA ILE A 343 12.88 -16.43 8.78
C ILE A 343 12.92 -16.62 10.31
N THR A 344 12.86 -15.53 11.09
CA THR A 344 12.76 -15.62 12.56
C THR A 344 11.51 -16.38 13.03
N ALA A 345 10.33 -16.07 12.48
CA ALA A 345 9.10 -16.79 12.81
C ALA A 345 9.20 -18.30 12.47
N GLY A 346 9.80 -18.64 11.32
CA GLY A 346 10.05 -20.02 10.92
C GLY A 346 10.99 -20.77 11.87
N LEU A 347 12.09 -20.13 12.29
CA LEU A 347 13.06 -20.70 13.21
C LEU A 347 12.47 -20.92 14.60
N VAL A 348 11.71 -19.96 15.14
CA VAL A 348 11.02 -20.10 16.44
C VAL A 348 9.95 -21.20 16.39
N CYS A 349 9.32 -21.41 15.24
CA CYS A 349 8.29 -22.43 15.07
C CYS A 349 8.82 -23.78 14.56
N ASP A 350 10.13 -24.05 14.56
CA ASP A 350 10.76 -25.25 14.00
C ASP A 350 10.23 -25.64 12.60
N GLN A 351 9.99 -24.64 11.74
CA GLN A 351 9.41 -24.89 10.42
C GLN A 351 10.39 -25.60 9.48
N THR A 352 9.82 -26.35 8.53
CA THR A 352 10.58 -27.25 7.66
C THR A 352 10.82 -26.66 6.26
N TRP A 353 11.53 -27.38 5.38
CA TRP A 353 11.96 -26.86 4.08
C TRP A 353 10.87 -26.24 3.17
N PRO A 354 9.59 -26.68 3.14
CA PRO A 354 8.56 -26.05 2.30
C PRO A 354 8.22 -24.62 2.73
N TYR A 355 8.41 -24.30 4.02
CA TYR A 355 8.25 -22.94 4.53
C TYR A 355 9.35 -22.02 3.98
N TYR A 356 10.62 -22.44 4.08
CA TYR A 356 11.75 -21.63 3.60
C TYR A 356 11.79 -21.51 2.07
N THR A 357 11.36 -22.52 1.31
CA THR A 357 11.20 -22.36 -0.15
C THR A 357 10.08 -21.37 -0.49
N SER A 358 8.99 -21.31 0.28
CA SER A 358 7.96 -20.27 0.11
C SER A 358 8.50 -18.86 0.35
N ILE A 359 9.38 -18.67 1.35
CA ILE A 359 10.10 -17.41 1.59
C ILE A 359 10.98 -17.06 0.38
N GLY A 360 11.68 -18.03 -0.20
CA GLY A 360 12.47 -17.83 -1.43
C GLY A 360 11.61 -17.40 -2.63
N LEU A 361 10.44 -18.00 -2.81
CA LEU A 361 9.48 -17.62 -3.86
C LEU A 361 8.91 -16.20 -3.64
N ILE A 362 8.62 -15.83 -2.38
CA ILE A 362 8.17 -14.48 -2.02
C ILE A 362 9.27 -13.45 -2.27
N ALA A 363 10.52 -13.77 -1.91
CA ALA A 363 11.67 -12.91 -2.18
C ALA A 363 11.86 -12.66 -3.68
N ALA A 364 11.76 -13.71 -4.51
CA ALA A 364 11.81 -13.59 -5.97
C ALA A 364 10.65 -12.75 -6.52
N HIS A 365 9.42 -13.01 -6.08
CA HIS A 365 8.22 -12.26 -6.50
C HIS A 365 8.30 -10.77 -6.15
N LEU A 366 8.64 -10.44 -4.91
CA LEU A 366 8.76 -9.04 -4.45
C LEU A 366 9.95 -8.34 -5.11
N THR A 367 11.09 -9.02 -5.31
CA THR A 367 12.23 -8.45 -6.04
C THR A 367 11.87 -8.13 -7.48
N HIS A 368 11.19 -9.05 -8.19
CA HIS A 368 10.69 -8.81 -9.54
C HIS A 368 9.64 -7.69 -9.59
N GLN A 369 8.73 -7.64 -8.61
CA GLN A 369 7.72 -6.59 -8.47
C GLN A 369 8.38 -5.21 -8.32
N ILE A 370 9.31 -5.04 -7.37
CA ILE A 370 9.99 -3.77 -7.09
C ILE A 370 10.89 -3.36 -8.24
N HIS A 371 11.60 -4.30 -8.87
CA HIS A 371 12.44 -4.02 -10.04
C HIS A 371 11.60 -3.51 -11.22
N SER A 372 10.52 -4.21 -11.57
CA SER A 372 9.66 -3.87 -12.73
C SER A 372 8.67 -2.73 -12.49
N LEU A 373 8.43 -2.33 -11.24
CA LEU A 373 7.48 -1.27 -10.86
C LEU A 373 7.76 0.07 -11.58
N ASN A 374 6.71 0.69 -12.14
CA ASN A 374 6.73 2.08 -12.59
C ASN A 374 5.81 2.96 -11.71
N ILE A 375 6.42 3.69 -10.77
CA ILE A 375 5.72 4.59 -9.82
C ILE A 375 5.01 5.78 -10.49
N HIS A 376 5.24 6.03 -11.78
CA HIS A 376 4.55 7.08 -12.54
C HIS A 376 3.39 6.54 -13.39
N ASN A 377 3.13 5.22 -13.36
CA ASN A 377 1.99 4.59 -14.03
C ASN A 377 1.01 4.01 -12.98
N PRO A 378 -0.15 4.67 -12.74
CA PRO A 378 -1.19 4.17 -11.84
C PRO A 378 -1.68 2.75 -12.20
N THR A 379 -1.69 2.37 -13.48
CA THR A 379 -2.18 1.04 -13.92
C THR A 379 -1.21 -0.09 -13.58
N ASP A 380 0.11 0.13 -13.65
CA ASP A 380 1.11 -0.84 -13.16
C ASP A 380 1.07 -0.91 -11.63
N CYS A 381 0.99 0.25 -10.95
CA CYS A 381 0.85 0.31 -9.49
C CYS A 381 -0.38 -0.48 -8.99
N ALA A 382 -1.54 -0.32 -9.63
CA ALA A 382 -2.75 -1.11 -9.35
C ALA A 382 -2.52 -2.62 -9.57
N THR A 383 -1.84 -2.99 -10.66
CA THR A 383 -1.57 -4.39 -11.02
C THR A 383 -0.59 -5.04 -10.03
N LYS A 384 0.48 -4.34 -9.62
CA LYS A 384 1.41 -4.81 -8.57
C LYS A 384 0.72 -4.92 -7.21
N PHE A 385 -0.16 -4.00 -6.85
CA PHE A 385 -0.97 -4.09 -5.63
C PHE A 385 -1.86 -5.33 -5.64
N ILE A 386 -2.55 -5.61 -6.75
CA ILE A 386 -3.38 -6.82 -6.88
C ILE A 386 -2.53 -8.11 -6.81
N SER A 387 -1.34 -8.15 -7.41
CA SER A 387 -0.49 -9.35 -7.37
C SER A 387 0.10 -9.65 -5.99
N ASN A 388 0.00 -8.75 -5.00
CA ASN A 388 0.35 -9.08 -3.61
C ASN A 388 -0.55 -10.16 -2.99
N HIS A 389 -1.74 -10.43 -3.54
CA HIS A 389 -2.53 -11.62 -3.18
C HIS A 389 -1.70 -12.92 -3.20
N GLN A 390 -0.77 -13.03 -4.16
CA GLN A 390 0.07 -14.21 -4.35
C GLN A 390 1.07 -14.39 -3.20
N VAL A 391 1.56 -13.31 -2.58
CA VAL A 391 2.42 -13.37 -1.37
C VAL A 391 1.66 -13.99 -0.20
N GLY A 392 0.40 -13.58 -0.03
CA GLY A 392 -0.56 -14.18 0.89
C GLY A 392 -0.66 -15.70 0.74
N LEU A 393 -1.02 -16.13 -0.47
CA LEU A 393 -1.24 -17.53 -0.82
C LEU A 393 0.05 -18.38 -0.73
N ILE A 394 1.18 -17.87 -1.23
CA ILE A 394 2.47 -18.59 -1.22
C ILE A 394 2.94 -18.84 0.22
N LEU A 395 2.87 -17.84 1.11
CA LEU A 395 3.27 -18.03 2.50
C LEU A 395 2.32 -18.97 3.23
N PHE A 396 1.01 -18.87 2.99
CA PHE A 396 0.03 -19.78 3.59
C PHE A 396 0.28 -21.24 3.19
N LEU A 397 0.46 -21.51 1.88
CA LEU A 397 0.79 -22.85 1.40
C LEU A 397 2.14 -23.35 1.93
N GLY A 398 3.15 -22.48 2.03
CA GLY A 398 4.44 -22.79 2.64
C GLY A 398 4.34 -23.19 4.11
N ILE A 399 3.50 -22.49 4.89
CA ILE A 399 3.22 -22.82 6.29
C ILE A 399 2.46 -24.15 6.40
N VAL A 400 1.42 -24.35 5.59
CA VAL A 400 0.62 -25.59 5.61
C VAL A 400 1.48 -26.79 5.21
N PHE A 401 2.18 -26.75 4.07
CA PHE A 401 3.07 -27.84 3.67
C PHE A 401 4.26 -28.01 4.62
N GLY A 402 4.79 -26.93 5.20
CA GLY A 402 5.84 -26.98 6.20
C GLY A 402 5.41 -27.69 7.49
N THR A 403 4.18 -27.43 7.94
CA THR A 403 3.59 -28.01 9.15
C THR A 403 3.10 -29.44 8.94
N LEU A 404 2.58 -29.78 7.76
CA LEU A 404 2.27 -31.16 7.36
C LEU A 404 3.55 -32.00 7.18
N TYR A 405 4.66 -31.41 6.73
CA TYR A 405 5.95 -32.10 6.60
C TYR A 405 6.69 -32.26 7.94
N LYS A 406 6.29 -31.52 9.00
CA LYS A 406 6.63 -31.91 10.37
C LYS A 406 5.94 -33.24 10.68
N GLN A 407 6.65 -34.36 10.50
CA GLN A 407 6.31 -35.56 11.24
C GLN A 407 6.31 -35.27 12.73
N ASN A 408 5.61 -36.10 13.51
CA ASN A 408 5.89 -36.23 14.93
C ASN A 408 7.38 -36.57 15.10
N SER A 409 8.20 -35.60 15.48
CA SER A 409 9.61 -35.81 15.84
C SER A 409 9.72 -36.89 16.91
N ASP A 410 8.75 -36.89 17.83
CA ASP A 410 8.40 -37.95 18.77
C ASP A 410 8.32 -39.36 18.16
N GLU A 411 7.65 -39.55 17.03
CA GLU A 411 7.54 -40.87 16.39
C GLU A 411 8.86 -41.29 15.75
N ARG A 412 9.56 -40.37 15.07
CA ARG A 412 10.86 -40.69 14.47
C ARG A 412 11.93 -40.96 15.56
N ALA A 413 11.84 -40.30 16.71
CA ALA A 413 12.67 -40.55 17.90
C ALA A 413 12.27 -41.83 18.65
N LYS A 414 10.97 -42.10 18.85
CA LYS A 414 10.49 -43.36 19.44
C LYS A 414 10.85 -44.56 18.56
N ALA A 415 10.80 -44.41 17.23
CA ALA A 415 11.23 -45.43 16.28
C ALA A 415 12.75 -45.67 16.32
N SER A 416 13.58 -44.63 16.41
CA SER A 416 15.04 -44.82 16.52
C SER A 416 15.45 -45.41 17.86
N ILE A 417 14.83 -44.99 18.97
CA ILE A 417 15.02 -45.59 20.30
C ILE A 417 14.55 -47.04 20.32
N SER A 418 13.38 -47.34 19.74
CA SER A 418 12.84 -48.70 19.59
C SER A 418 13.82 -49.61 18.81
N ASN A 419 14.30 -49.16 17.66
CA ASN A 419 15.24 -49.92 16.84
C ASN A 419 16.59 -50.15 17.53
N ASN A 420 17.09 -49.17 18.31
CA ASN A 420 18.29 -49.35 19.14
C ASN A 420 18.05 -50.35 20.29
N SER A 421 16.90 -50.32 20.95
CA SER A 421 16.57 -51.28 22.01
C SER A 421 16.41 -52.71 21.49
N THR A 422 15.82 -52.88 20.31
CA THR A 422 15.59 -54.18 19.67
C THR A 422 16.90 -54.79 19.13
N SER A 423 17.82 -53.97 18.62
CA SER A 423 19.15 -54.43 18.16
C SER A 423 20.12 -54.74 19.31
N GLY A 424 20.04 -54.01 20.43
CA GLY A 424 20.85 -54.30 21.63
C GLY A 424 20.51 -55.64 22.31
N GLY A 425 19.23 -56.04 22.31
CA GLY A 425 18.78 -57.29 22.96
C GLY A 425 19.33 -58.57 22.33
N GLY A 426 19.63 -58.55 21.02
CA GLY A 426 20.05 -59.74 20.27
C GLY A 426 21.47 -60.25 20.60
N GLN A 427 22.37 -59.40 21.08
CA GLN A 427 23.78 -59.77 21.28
C GLN A 427 24.11 -60.20 22.72
N LEU A 428 23.47 -59.65 23.75
CA LEU A 428 23.75 -60.07 25.14
C LEU A 428 23.25 -61.48 25.46
N SER A 429 22.13 -61.92 24.86
CA SER A 429 21.55 -63.26 25.16
C SER A 429 22.46 -64.41 24.71
N ALA A 430 23.25 -64.22 23.64
CA ALA A 430 24.21 -65.23 23.17
C ALA A 430 25.47 -65.29 24.05
N ALA A 431 25.94 -64.16 24.57
CA ALA A 431 27.16 -64.08 25.38
C ALA A 431 27.02 -64.73 26.77
N VAL A 432 25.83 -64.64 27.39
CA VAL A 432 25.59 -65.17 28.74
C VAL A 432 25.37 -66.69 28.75
N ALA A 433 24.94 -67.28 27.63
CA ALA A 433 24.73 -68.73 27.51
C ALA A 433 26.04 -69.54 27.39
N GLY A 434 27.13 -68.92 26.93
CA GLY A 434 28.42 -69.61 26.72
C GLY A 434 29.33 -69.69 27.96
N ALA A 435 29.05 -68.90 29.00
CA ALA A 435 29.97 -68.66 30.11
C ALA A 435 29.62 -69.40 31.42
N ARG A 436 29.11 -70.65 31.32
CA ARG A 436 28.69 -71.43 32.51
C ARG A 436 29.09 -72.90 32.55
N ASN A 437 30.09 -73.29 31.74
CA ASN A 437 30.75 -74.59 31.79
C ASN A 437 32.26 -74.44 31.53
N ILE A 438 33.02 -74.05 32.56
CA ILE A 438 34.47 -74.28 32.76
C ILE A 438 34.86 -73.65 34.12
N ALA A 439 35.81 -74.31 34.81
CA ALA A 439 36.46 -73.91 36.07
C ALA A 439 35.65 -74.03 37.38
N VAL A 440 36.00 -75.09 38.12
CA VAL A 440 35.78 -75.37 39.56
C VAL A 440 34.33 -75.60 40.00
#